data_AF-A0A7X7JDB0-F1
#
_entry.id   AF-A0A7X7JDB0-F1
#
_cell.length_a   1.000
_cell.length_b   1.000
_cell.length_c   1.000
_cell.angle_alpha   90.00
_cell.angle_beta   90.00
_cell.angle_gamma   90.00
#
_symmetry.space_group_name_H-M   'P 1'
#
loop_
_entity.id
_entity.type
_entity.pdbx_description
1 polymer ?
#
loop_
_entity_poly.entity_id
_entity_poly.type
_entity_poly.pdbx_seq_one_letter_code
_entity_poly.pdbx_strand_id
1 'polypeptide(L)'
;MARRERREPQPDRERDRERPEREIEEPEHESVAALKGILTKTSSLLKPLGLTPQEATALVQRMYENVLDMDGRLVGESEEKRKQVLTSCVNQAEVRREDDQLVIDYPSLNSA
;
A
#
# COMPACT_ATOMS: atom_id res chain seq x y z
N MET A 1 5.74 -42.59 62.75
CA MET A 1 6.76 -41.53 62.95
C MET A 1 6.57 -40.46 61.88
N ALA A 2 6.82 -39.19 62.27
CA ALA A 2 7.03 -37.96 61.48
C ALA A 2 5.95 -37.55 60.45
N ARG A 3 5.00 -36.63 60.74
CA ARG A 3 5.07 -35.14 60.82
C ARG A 3 5.58 -34.44 59.55
N ARG A 4 4.67 -33.63 58.95
CA ARG A 4 4.82 -32.20 58.53
C ARG A 4 5.94 -31.90 57.52
N GLU A 5 5.80 -31.04 56.51
CA GLU A 5 5.02 -29.84 56.31
C GLU A 5 5.31 -29.37 54.87
N ARG A 6 4.36 -28.65 54.25
CA ARG A 6 4.58 -27.54 53.30
C ARG A 6 5.56 -27.72 52.13
N ARG A 7 5.02 -27.58 50.91
CA ARG A 7 5.29 -26.43 50.01
C ARG A 7 4.46 -26.59 48.71
N GLU A 8 3.40 -25.81 48.60
CA GLU A 8 3.14 -25.10 47.33
C GLU A 8 4.25 -24.04 47.20
N PRO A 9 4.96 -23.99 46.06
CA PRO A 9 4.60 -23.11 44.95
C PRO A 9 4.81 -23.85 43.61
N GLN A 10 4.35 -23.45 42.43
CA GLN A 10 4.24 -22.12 41.83
C GLN A 10 3.51 -22.34 40.47
N PRO A 11 2.64 -21.44 40.01
CA PRO A 11 2.23 -21.44 38.61
C PRO A 11 3.42 -20.94 37.80
N ASP A 12 4.06 -21.81 37.04
CA ASP A 12 5.01 -21.38 36.00
C ASP A 12 4.19 -20.73 34.87
N ARG A 13 3.83 -19.47 35.11
CA ARG A 13 3.79 -18.46 34.08
C ARG A 13 5.17 -18.40 33.43
N GLU A 14 5.17 -18.07 32.15
CA GLU A 14 6.36 -17.67 31.38
C GLU A 14 7.23 -18.83 30.87
N ARG A 15 6.78 -19.43 29.78
CA ARG A 15 7.48 -19.31 28.49
C ARG A 15 6.54 -19.75 27.37
N ASP A 16 5.43 -19.03 27.24
CA ASP A 16 5.07 -18.54 25.90
C ASP A 16 6.26 -17.71 25.46
N ARG A 17 7.24 -18.42 24.90
CA ARG A 17 8.41 -17.85 24.29
C ARG A 17 7.82 -16.98 23.22
N GLU A 18 7.80 -15.68 23.49
CA GLU A 18 7.48 -14.60 22.57
C GLU A 18 8.00 -15.05 21.21
N ARG A 19 7.11 -15.67 20.43
CA ARG A 19 7.28 -15.63 19.00
C ARG A 19 7.27 -14.13 18.79
N PRO A 20 8.29 -13.54 18.17
CA PRO A 20 8.02 -12.29 17.51
C PRO A 20 6.78 -12.63 16.71
N GLU A 21 5.68 -11.95 17.00
CA GLU A 21 4.72 -11.62 15.98
C GLU A 21 5.61 -10.92 14.94
N ARG A 22 6.28 -11.73 14.10
CA ARG A 22 6.44 -11.39 12.72
C ARG A 22 4.99 -11.18 12.39
N GLU A 23 4.59 -9.90 12.34
CA GLU A 23 3.59 -9.45 11.41
C GLU A 23 3.94 -10.27 10.16
N ILE A 24 3.21 -11.37 10.00
CA ILE A 24 3.05 -11.96 8.71
C ILE A 24 2.31 -10.79 8.07
N GLU A 25 3.06 -9.88 7.45
CA GLU A 25 2.50 -8.97 6.47
C GLU A 25 1.81 -9.93 5.52
N GLU A 26 0.51 -10.12 5.75
CA GLU A 26 -0.35 -10.76 4.78
C GLU A 26 0.02 -10.07 3.47
N PRO A 27 0.33 -10.85 2.41
CA PRO A 27 0.78 -10.25 1.17
C PRO A 27 -0.22 -9.17 0.80
N GLU A 28 0.23 -7.91 0.81
CA GLU A 28 -0.66 -6.78 0.58
C GLU A 28 -1.39 -7.02 -0.72
N HIS A 29 -2.72 -7.06 -0.66
CA HIS A 29 -3.53 -7.12 -1.86
C HIS A 29 -3.04 -6.05 -2.85
N GLU A 30 -2.97 -6.39 -4.13
CA GLU A 30 -2.38 -5.56 -5.19
C GLU A 30 -2.98 -4.14 -5.22
N SER A 31 -4.27 -4.04 -4.89
CA SER A 31 -5.01 -2.79 -4.74
C SER A 31 -4.50 -1.90 -3.59
N VAL A 32 -4.06 -2.50 -2.48
CA VAL A 32 -3.48 -1.79 -1.32
C VAL A 32 -2.11 -1.24 -1.68
N ALA A 33 -1.28 -2.04 -2.35
CA ALA A 33 0.03 -1.57 -2.81
C ALA A 33 -0.10 -0.39 -3.80
N ALA A 34 -1.06 -0.48 -4.74
CA ALA A 34 -1.35 0.62 -5.66
C ALA A 34 -1.86 1.87 -4.94
N LEU A 35 -2.78 1.74 -3.98
CA LEU A 35 -3.28 2.84 -3.17
C LEU A 35 -2.17 3.52 -2.37
N LYS A 36 -1.28 2.74 -1.75
CA LYS A 36 -0.10 3.28 -1.06
C LYS A 36 0.79 4.06 -2.02
N GLY A 37 1.06 3.53 -3.21
CA GLY A 37 1.81 4.23 -4.25
C GLY A 37 1.18 5.57 -4.64
N ILE A 38 -0.14 5.60 -4.82
CA ILE A 38 -0.89 6.83 -5.14
C ILE A 38 -0.78 7.87 -4.01
N LEU A 39 -0.92 7.44 -2.75
CA LEU A 39 -0.82 8.33 -1.59
C LEU A 39 0.60 8.89 -1.44
N THR A 40 1.61 8.03 -1.56
CA THR A 40 3.02 8.47 -1.53
C THR A 40 3.30 9.50 -2.62
N LYS A 41 2.83 9.26 -3.83
CA LYS A 41 3.01 10.20 -4.95
C LYS A 41 2.24 11.50 -4.77
N THR A 42 0.99 11.44 -4.30
CA THR A 42 0.21 12.66 -4.05
C THR A 42 0.85 13.50 -2.95
N SER A 43 1.33 12.87 -1.87
CA SER A 43 1.97 13.57 -0.76
C SER A 43 3.25 14.31 -1.18
N SER A 44 4.04 13.74 -2.08
CA SER A 44 5.24 14.40 -2.61
C SER A 44 4.92 15.62 -3.50
N LEU A 45 3.71 15.68 -4.06
CA LEU A 45 3.25 16.75 -4.94
C LEU A 45 2.53 17.91 -4.23
N LEU A 46 2.15 17.74 -2.96
CA LEU A 46 1.40 18.75 -2.19
C LEU A 46 2.07 20.13 -2.20
N LYS A 47 3.37 20.19 -1.86
CA LYS A 47 4.12 21.45 -1.81
C LYS A 47 4.55 21.93 -3.20
N PRO A 48 5.16 21.08 -4.07
CA PRO A 48 5.64 21.52 -5.37
C PRO A 48 4.55 22.06 -6.31
N LEU A 49 3.34 21.49 -6.25
CA LEU A 49 2.21 21.93 -7.10
C LEU A 49 1.21 22.81 -6.35
N GLY A 50 1.49 23.16 -5.10
CA GLY A 50 0.62 23.98 -4.25
C GLY A 50 -0.80 23.40 -4.13
N LEU A 51 -0.92 22.08 -3.97
CA LEU A 51 -2.22 21.41 -3.98
C LEU A 51 -3.03 21.78 -2.74
N THR A 52 -4.26 22.21 -2.96
CA THR A 52 -5.28 22.28 -1.92
C THR A 52 -5.69 20.86 -1.49
N PRO A 53 -6.28 20.70 -0.29
CA PRO A 53 -6.81 19.40 0.15
C PRO A 53 -7.81 18.79 -0.85
N GLN A 54 -8.64 19.63 -1.47
CA GLN A 54 -9.61 19.22 -2.49
C GLN A 54 -8.92 18.71 -3.76
N GLU A 55 -7.92 19.44 -4.25
CA GLU A 55 -7.14 19.01 -5.42
C GLU A 55 -6.35 17.72 -5.15
N ALA A 56 -5.77 17.58 -3.97
CA ALA A 56 -5.08 16.35 -3.57
C ALA A 56 -6.06 15.16 -3.51
N THR A 57 -7.26 15.36 -2.98
CA THR A 57 -8.30 14.33 -2.93
C THR A 57 -8.75 13.94 -4.35
N ALA A 58 -9.01 14.92 -5.21
CA ALA A 58 -9.39 14.68 -6.60
C ALA A 58 -8.28 13.98 -7.40
N LEU A 59 -7.01 14.31 -7.13
CA LEU A 59 -5.85 13.65 -7.74
C LEU A 59 -5.78 12.17 -7.34
N VAL A 60 -5.91 11.86 -6.04
CA VAL A 60 -5.94 10.47 -5.56
C VAL A 60 -7.07 9.69 -6.22
N GLN A 61 -8.27 10.28 -6.28
CA GLN A 61 -9.43 9.64 -6.88
C GLN A 61 -9.21 9.33 -8.36
N ARG A 62 -8.75 10.31 -9.15
CA ARG A 62 -8.45 10.12 -10.58
C ARG A 62 -7.38 9.05 -10.80
N MET A 63 -6.32 9.06 -9.99
CA MET A 63 -5.27 8.06 -10.09
C MET A 63 -5.76 6.66 -9.75
N TYR A 64 -6.64 6.53 -8.76
CA TYR A 64 -7.24 5.26 -8.38
C TYR A 64 -8.19 4.73 -9.45
N GLU A 65 -9.06 5.58 -10.01
CA GLU A 65 -9.95 5.22 -11.13
C GLU A 65 -9.15 4.70 -12.34
N ASN A 66 -8.02 5.34 -12.68
CA ASN A 66 -7.16 4.86 -13.75
C ASN A 66 -6.51 3.50 -13.44
N VAL A 67 -6.09 3.27 -12.19
CA VAL A 67 -5.58 1.95 -11.77
C VAL A 67 -6.64 0.88 -11.93
N LEU A 68 -7.90 1.16 -11.55
CA LEU A 68 -9.00 0.22 -11.73
C LEU A 68 -9.30 -0.07 -13.21
N ASP A 69 -9.28 0.95 -14.07
CA ASP A 69 -9.46 0.76 -15.53
C ASP A 69 -8.35 -0.11 -16.11
N MET A 70 -7.09 0.20 -15.76
CA MET A 70 -5.94 -0.59 -16.21
C MET A 70 -5.97 -2.02 -15.69
N ASP A 71 -6.37 -2.22 -14.44
CA ASP A 71 -6.50 -3.55 -13.87
C ASP A 71 -7.55 -4.38 -14.60
N GLY A 72 -8.70 -3.76 -14.95
CA GLY A 72 -9.73 -4.36 -15.77
C GLY A 72 -9.26 -4.75 -17.17
N ARG A 73 -8.24 -4.07 -17.72
CA ARG A 73 -7.62 -4.40 -19.01
C ARG A 73 -6.60 -5.54 -18.94
N LEU A 74 -6.13 -5.88 -17.74
CA LEU A 74 -5.15 -6.94 -17.49
C LEU A 74 -5.81 -8.26 -17.06
N VAL A 75 -7.12 -8.40 -17.28
CA VAL A 75 -7.85 -9.64 -17.00
C VAL A 75 -7.23 -10.80 -17.78
N GLY A 76 -6.84 -11.85 -17.06
CA GLY A 76 -6.18 -13.04 -17.62
C GLY A 76 -4.65 -13.03 -17.53
N GLU A 77 -4.04 -11.91 -17.13
CA GLU A 77 -2.61 -11.85 -16.79
C GLU A 77 -2.34 -12.44 -15.40
N SER A 78 -1.09 -12.82 -15.15
CA SER A 78 -0.67 -13.27 -13.82
C SER A 78 -0.73 -12.13 -12.80
N GLU A 79 -0.96 -12.48 -11.54
CA GLU A 79 -0.93 -11.55 -10.39
C GLU A 79 0.36 -10.73 -10.37
N GLU A 80 1.52 -11.39 -10.49
CA GLU A 80 2.81 -10.71 -10.50
C GLU A 80 2.93 -9.67 -11.63
N LYS A 81 2.43 -9.99 -12.84
CA LYS A 81 2.45 -9.07 -13.97
C LYS A 81 1.48 -7.91 -13.77
N ARG A 82 0.27 -8.16 -13.24
CA ARG A 82 -0.70 -7.12 -12.88
C ARG A 82 -0.09 -6.14 -11.89
N LYS A 83 0.45 -6.64 -10.77
CA LYS A 83 1.14 -5.84 -9.76
C LYS A 83 2.27 -5.00 -10.37
N GLN A 84 3.14 -5.60 -11.18
CA GLN A 84 4.25 -4.90 -11.81
C GLN A 84 3.77 -3.76 -12.71
N VAL A 85 2.79 -4.02 -13.58
CA VAL A 85 2.26 -3.03 -14.53
C VAL A 85 1.56 -1.88 -13.80
N LEU A 86 0.69 -2.19 -12.83
CA LEU A 86 -0.04 -1.16 -12.07
C LEU A 86 0.91 -0.30 -11.23
N THR A 87 1.87 -0.92 -10.54
CA THR A 87 2.87 -0.19 -9.74
C THR A 87 3.74 0.70 -10.62
N SER A 88 4.21 0.17 -11.76
CA SER A 88 5.02 0.93 -12.72
C SER A 88 4.25 2.12 -13.27
N CYS A 89 2.97 1.93 -13.61
CA CYS A 89 2.12 3.00 -14.12
C CYS A 89 1.97 4.16 -13.12
N VAL A 90 1.68 3.85 -11.85
CA VAL A 90 1.55 4.88 -10.80
C VAL A 90 2.87 5.63 -10.59
N ASN A 91 3.99 4.91 -10.55
CA ASN A 91 5.31 5.49 -10.31
C ASN A 91 5.79 6.38 -11.47
N GLN A 92 5.52 5.97 -12.71
CA GLN A 92 5.95 6.67 -13.91
C GLN A 92 4.96 7.74 -14.37
N ALA A 93 3.76 7.80 -13.80
CA ALA A 93 2.81 8.86 -14.11
C ALA A 93 3.44 10.23 -13.83
N GLU A 94 3.35 11.17 -14.74
CA GLU A 94 3.75 12.56 -14.48
C GLU A 94 2.52 13.37 -14.10
N VAL A 95 2.64 14.21 -13.07
CA VAL A 95 1.56 15.11 -12.65
C VAL A 95 2.07 16.52 -12.75
N ARG A 96 1.38 17.34 -13.53
CA ARG A 96 1.77 18.72 -13.84
C ARG A 96 0.59 19.65 -13.60
N ARG A 97 0.89 20.91 -13.28
CA ARG A 97 -0.11 21.99 -13.22
C ARG A 97 0.01 22.80 -14.52
N GLU A 98 -1.04 22.79 -15.32
CA GLU A 98 -1.14 23.49 -16.60
C GLU A 98 -2.42 24.33 -16.60
N ASP A 99 -2.33 25.64 -16.86
CA ASP A 99 -3.47 26.57 -16.86
C ASP A 99 -4.38 26.45 -15.62
N ASP A 100 -3.74 26.30 -14.45
CA ASP A 100 -4.40 26.09 -13.15
C ASP A 100 -5.21 24.79 -13.01
N GLN A 101 -4.94 23.81 -13.88
CA GLN A 101 -5.51 22.47 -13.83
C GLN A 101 -4.42 21.41 -13.62
N LEU A 102 -4.79 20.33 -12.92
CA LEU A 102 -3.92 19.16 -12.78
C LEU A 102 -4.12 18.21 -13.95
N VAL A 103 -3.01 17.97 -14.66
CA VAL A 103 -2.91 17.01 -15.76
C VAL A 103 -2.08 15.81 -15.29
N ILE A 104 -2.52 14.61 -15.64
CA ILE A 104 -1.84 13.35 -15.33
C ILE A 104 -1.49 12.66 -16.64
N ASP A 105 -0.21 12.46 -16.89
CA ASP A 105 0.29 11.74 -18.05
C ASP A 105 0.76 10.35 -17.62
N TYR A 106 0.11 9.31 -18.13
CA TYR A 106 0.48 7.93 -17.86
C TYR A 106 1.43 7.40 -18.96
N PRO A 107 2.37 6.51 -18.60
CA PRO A 107 3.24 5.86 -19.59
C PRO A 107 2.40 5.01 -20.57
N SER A 108 2.83 4.99 -21.83
CA SER A 108 2.20 4.11 -22.83
C SER A 108 2.51 2.64 -22.53
N LEU A 109 1.47 1.83 -22.33
CA LEU A 109 1.56 0.39 -22.05
C LEU A 109 2.21 -0.45 -23.17
N ASN A 110 2.50 0.14 -24.32
CA ASN A 110 3.15 -0.51 -25.47
C ASN A 110 4.68 -0.46 -25.43
N SER A 111 5.29 0.07 -24.37
CA SER A 111 6.76 0.16 -24.23
C SER A 111 7.28 -0.95 -23.32
N ALA A 112 7.07 -2.20 -23.71
CA ALA A 112 7.67 -3.39 -23.09
C ALA A 112 8.11 -4.37 -24.18
#